data_AF-A0A2V8UPT9-F1
#
_entry.id   AF-A0A2V8UPT9-F1
#
_cell.length_a   1.000
_cell.length_b   1.000
_cell.length_c   1.000
_cell.angle_alpha   90.00
_cell.angle_beta   90.00
_cell.angle_gamma   90.00
#
_symmetry.space_group_name_H-M   'P 1'
#
loop_
_entity.id
_entity.type
_entity.pdbx_description
1 polymer ?
#
loop_
_entity_poly.entity_id
_entity_poly.type
_entity_poly.pdbx_seq_one_letter_code
_entity_poly.pdbx_strand_id
1 'polypeptide(L)'
;MLCAQDQAKKVQRLERVIWNPISHVLSWEITEGYIDVHGQFEPQRLVGTFSIQPQAATMNFAGETRGFMRQEGDHLHDILDALSHYIMSSTFWWKDGKGEPANVRGTDATQRQGK
;
A
#
# COMPACT_ATOMS: atom_id res chain seq x y z
N MET A 1 -19.05 35.66 18.58
CA MET A 1 -18.76 34.22 18.69
C MET A 1 -18.71 33.66 17.28
N LEU A 2 -17.54 33.71 16.63
CA LEU A 2 -17.33 33.03 15.34
C LEU A 2 -16.80 31.64 15.65
N CYS A 3 -17.70 30.68 15.82
CA CYS A 3 -17.33 29.29 15.62
C CYS A 3 -17.34 29.09 14.10
N ALA A 4 -16.19 29.29 13.46
CA ALA A 4 -15.98 28.78 12.12
C ALA A 4 -16.26 27.27 12.18
N GLN A 5 -17.29 26.82 11.48
CA GLN A 5 -17.52 25.40 11.29
C GLN A 5 -16.31 24.89 10.52
N ASP A 6 -15.40 24.25 11.23
CA ASP A 6 -14.35 23.42 10.68
C ASP A 6 -15.07 22.25 10.00
N GLN A 7 -15.52 22.48 8.77
CA GLN A 7 -16.25 21.48 8.01
C GLN A 7 -15.23 20.39 7.69
N ALA A 8 -15.35 19.27 8.39
CA ALA A 8 -14.56 18.09 8.14
C ALA A 8 -14.51 17.84 6.62
N LYS A 9 -13.29 17.83 6.06
CA LYS A 9 -13.09 17.67 4.62
C LYS A 9 -13.29 16.21 4.27
N LYS A 10 -14.23 15.93 3.37
CA LYS A 10 -14.43 14.59 2.83
C LYS A 10 -13.20 14.17 2.01
N VAL A 11 -12.63 13.02 2.31
CA VAL A 11 -11.44 12.49 1.60
C VAL A 11 -11.59 11.00 1.35
N GLN A 12 -10.85 10.49 0.35
CA GLN A 12 -10.73 9.07 0.07
C GLN A 12 -9.35 8.56 0.50
N ARG A 13 -9.29 7.33 1.03
CA ARG A 13 -8.05 6.68 1.46
C ARG A 13 -7.91 5.31 0.81
N LEU A 14 -6.69 5.02 0.34
CA LEU A 14 -6.29 3.69 -0.07
C LEU A 14 -6.03 2.84 1.18
N GLU A 15 -6.88 1.86 1.43
CA GLU A 15 -6.78 1.00 2.62
C GLU A 15 -5.86 -0.20 2.39
N ARG A 16 -5.98 -0.78 1.20
CA ARG A 16 -5.34 -2.05 0.90
C ARG A 16 -4.97 -2.12 -0.57
N VAL A 17 -3.80 -2.66 -0.83
CA VAL A 17 -3.35 -3.06 -2.17
C VAL A 17 -2.94 -4.52 -2.11
N ILE A 18 -3.41 -5.31 -3.07
CA ILE A 18 -3.05 -6.71 -3.23
C ILE A 18 -2.58 -6.89 -4.67
N TRP A 19 -1.33 -7.29 -4.83
CA TRP A 19 -0.81 -7.78 -6.09
C TRP A 19 -0.70 -9.31 -6.01
N ASN A 20 -1.32 -10.01 -6.97
CA ASN A 20 -1.13 -11.44 -7.15
C ASN A 20 -0.27 -11.69 -8.39
N PRO A 21 1.01 -12.08 -8.23
CA PRO A 21 1.91 -12.29 -9.36
C PRO A 21 1.58 -13.53 -10.20
N ILE A 22 0.78 -14.48 -9.67
CA ILE A 22 0.40 -15.70 -10.40
C ILE A 22 -0.75 -15.44 -11.36
N SER A 23 -1.77 -14.70 -10.91
CA SER A 23 -2.92 -14.35 -11.75
C SER A 23 -2.76 -13.03 -12.49
N HIS A 24 -1.66 -12.30 -12.23
CA HIS A 24 -1.42 -10.95 -12.71
C HIS A 24 -2.57 -9.97 -12.45
N VAL A 25 -3.19 -10.09 -11.26
CA VAL A 25 -4.27 -9.18 -10.84
C VAL A 25 -3.77 -8.27 -9.72
N LEU A 26 -3.87 -6.96 -9.95
CA LEU A 26 -3.72 -5.95 -8.92
C LEU A 26 -5.12 -5.51 -8.47
N SER A 27 -5.36 -5.50 -7.17
CA SER A 27 -6.63 -5.07 -6.60
C SER A 27 -6.42 -4.16 -5.40
N TRP A 28 -7.36 -3.26 -5.17
CA TRP A 28 -7.26 -2.32 -4.05
C TRP A 28 -8.63 -1.92 -3.52
N GLU A 29 -8.63 -1.49 -2.25
CA GLU A 29 -9.82 -1.04 -1.54
C GLU A 29 -9.68 0.44 -1.19
N ILE A 30 -10.72 1.20 -1.55
CA ILE A 30 -10.83 2.62 -1.20
C ILE A 30 -11.96 2.81 -0.19
N THR A 31 -11.69 3.54 0.88
CA THR A 31 -12.72 4.07 1.78
C THR A 31 -12.86 5.57 1.58
N GLU A 32 -14.04 6.05 1.94
CA GLU A 32 -14.36 7.45 2.05
C GLU A 32 -14.62 7.78 3.53
N GLY A 33 -14.14 8.93 3.95
CA GLY A 33 -14.21 9.39 5.32
C GLY A 33 -13.89 10.87 5.42
N TYR A 34 -13.51 11.29 6.62
CA TYR A 34 -13.21 12.67 6.92
C TYR A 34 -11.94 12.77 7.76
N ILE A 35 -11.26 13.91 7.67
CA ILE A 35 -10.19 14.24 8.60
C ILE A 35 -10.80 14.95 9.81
N ASP A 36 -10.57 14.42 11.00
CA ASP A 36 -11.02 15.01 12.25
C ASP A 36 -10.19 16.26 12.63
N VAL A 37 -10.56 16.91 13.73
CA VAL A 37 -9.87 18.11 14.24
C VAL A 37 -8.43 17.83 14.71
N HIS A 38 -8.05 16.56 14.85
CA HIS A 38 -6.72 16.10 15.23
C HIS A 38 -5.89 15.61 14.02
N GLY A 39 -6.42 15.74 12.81
CA GLY A 39 -5.75 15.29 11.58
C GLY A 39 -5.83 13.79 11.33
N GLN A 40 -6.62 13.04 12.11
CA GLN A 40 -6.82 11.61 11.94
C GLN A 40 -7.92 11.35 10.91
N PHE A 41 -7.73 10.31 10.09
CA PHE A 41 -8.75 9.88 9.15
C PHE A 41 -9.75 8.94 9.82
N GLU A 42 -11.01 9.35 9.81
CA GLU A 42 -12.13 8.57 10.30
C GLU A 42 -12.89 7.94 9.11
N PRO A 43 -12.77 6.61 8.90
CA PRO A 43 -13.46 5.93 7.80
C PRO A 43 -14.96 5.91 8.03
N GLN A 44 -15.75 6.21 7.00
CA GLN A 44 -17.21 6.15 7.10
C GLN A 44 -17.82 5.10 6.18
N ARG A 45 -17.30 4.96 4.97
CA ARG A 45 -17.91 4.09 3.96
C ARG A 45 -16.85 3.48 3.05
N LEU A 46 -17.04 2.21 2.72
CA LEU A 46 -16.31 1.58 1.62
C LEU A 46 -16.80 2.16 0.28
N VAL A 47 -15.90 2.77 -0.50
CA VAL A 47 -16.17 3.21 -1.88
C VAL A 47 -16.25 1.99 -2.78
N GLY A 48 -15.34 1.04 -2.57
CA GLY A 48 -15.42 -0.31 -3.09
C GLY A 48 -14.05 -0.92 -3.34
N THR A 49 -14.10 -2.10 -3.93
CA THR A 49 -12.93 -2.88 -4.32
C THR A 49 -12.77 -2.80 -5.83
N PHE A 50 -11.61 -2.35 -6.26
CA PHE A 50 -11.22 -2.21 -7.65
C PHE A 50 -10.23 -3.31 -8.00
N SER A 51 -10.21 -3.72 -9.26
CA SER A 51 -9.14 -4.59 -9.76
C SER A 51 -8.74 -4.22 -11.18
N ILE A 52 -7.50 -4.48 -11.51
CA ILE A 52 -6.94 -4.28 -12.84
C ILE A 52 -6.16 -5.54 -13.25
N GLN A 53 -6.33 -5.91 -14.52
CA GLN A 53 -5.62 -7.00 -15.18
C GLN A 53 -4.74 -6.35 -16.25
N PRO A 54 -3.45 -6.08 -15.96
CA PRO A 54 -2.59 -5.30 -16.85
C PRO A 54 -2.44 -5.95 -18.24
N GLN A 55 -2.25 -7.27 -18.29
CA GLN A 55 -2.08 -8.02 -19.55
C GLN A 55 -3.33 -8.01 -20.44
N ALA A 56 -4.52 -7.99 -19.83
CA ALA A 56 -5.78 -7.86 -20.55
C ALA A 56 -6.12 -6.40 -20.89
N ALA A 57 -5.39 -5.44 -20.31
CA ALA A 57 -5.71 -4.01 -20.35
C ALA A 57 -7.16 -3.72 -19.94
N THR A 58 -7.63 -4.38 -18.88
CA THR A 58 -8.97 -4.18 -18.32
C THR A 58 -8.95 -3.83 -16.83
N MET A 59 -9.89 -2.98 -16.42
CA MET A 59 -10.19 -2.64 -15.03
C MET A 59 -11.63 -3.05 -14.71
N ASN A 60 -11.85 -3.59 -13.50
CA ASN A 60 -13.15 -4.01 -13.02
C ASN A 60 -13.54 -3.26 -11.74
N PHE A 61 -14.79 -2.82 -11.69
CA PHE A 61 -15.39 -2.19 -10.51
C PHE A 61 -16.91 -2.36 -10.52
N ALA A 62 -17.49 -2.72 -9.38
CA ALA A 62 -18.94 -2.84 -9.21
C ALA A 62 -19.66 -3.69 -10.29
N GLY A 63 -19.00 -4.75 -10.78
CA GLY A 63 -19.53 -5.63 -11.84
C GLY A 63 -19.37 -5.10 -13.26
N GLU A 64 -18.82 -3.89 -13.43
CA GLU A 64 -18.49 -3.33 -14.74
C GLU A 64 -17.01 -3.59 -15.07
N THR A 65 -16.75 -3.95 -16.32
CA THR A 65 -15.40 -4.08 -16.89
C THR A 65 -15.19 -3.01 -17.95
N ARG A 66 -14.10 -2.25 -17.82
CA ARG A 66 -13.69 -1.25 -18.82
C ARG A 66 -12.28 -1.55 -19.31
N GLY A 67 -12.06 -1.38 -20.60
CA GLY A 67 -10.72 -1.44 -21.20
C GLY A 67 -9.96 -0.12 -21.01
N PHE A 68 -8.63 -0.20 -21.01
CA PHE A 68 -7.73 0.96 -21.08
C PHE A 68 -6.62 0.72 -22.11
N MET A 69 -5.68 1.67 -22.26
CA MET A 69 -4.66 1.57 -23.30
C MET A 69 -3.74 0.38 -23.05
N ARG A 70 -3.52 -0.44 -24.08
CA ARG A 70 -2.68 -1.63 -23.96
C ARG A 70 -1.26 -1.32 -23.48
N GLN A 71 -0.67 -0.23 -23.96
CA GLN A 71 0.67 0.21 -23.57
C GLN A 71 0.78 0.53 -22.07
N GLU A 72 -0.27 1.10 -21.48
CA GLU A 72 -0.33 1.35 -20.04
C GLU A 72 -0.45 0.03 -19.26
N GLY A 73 -1.15 -0.95 -19.83
CA GLY A 73 -1.24 -2.31 -19.27
C GLY A 73 0.11 -3.01 -19.25
N ASP A 74 0.84 -2.95 -20.36
CA ASP A 74 2.19 -3.52 -20.46
C ASP A 74 3.16 -2.80 -19.50
N HIS A 75 3.11 -1.46 -19.43
CA HIS A 75 3.95 -0.70 -18.51
C HIS A 75 3.68 -1.02 -17.03
N LEU A 76 2.40 -1.12 -16.64
CA LEU A 76 2.02 -1.51 -15.29
C LEU A 76 2.47 -2.94 -14.96
N HIS A 77 2.38 -3.86 -15.92
CA HIS A 77 2.85 -5.22 -15.76
C HIS A 77 4.34 -5.27 -15.41
N ASP A 78 5.19 -4.53 -16.15
CA ASP A 78 6.64 -4.50 -15.93
C ASP A 78 6.99 -3.97 -14.52
N ILE A 79 6.28 -2.94 -14.03
CA ILE A 79 6.48 -2.41 -12.67
C ILE A 79 6.16 -3.46 -11.61
N LEU A 80 5.04 -4.16 -11.77
CA LEU A 80 4.58 -5.16 -10.80
C LEU A 80 5.45 -6.44 -10.84
N ASP A 81 5.98 -6.79 -11.99
CA ASP A 81 6.95 -7.87 -12.13
C ASP A 81 8.28 -7.53 -11.43
N ALA A 82 8.79 -6.32 -11.63
CA ALA A 82 9.96 -5.83 -10.91
C ALA A 82 9.75 -5.82 -9.38
N LEU A 83 8.57 -5.39 -8.90
CA LEU A 83 8.20 -5.47 -7.49
C LEU A 83 8.21 -6.92 -6.99
N SER A 84 7.70 -7.85 -7.78
CA SER A 84 7.66 -9.28 -7.43
C SER A 84 9.06 -9.87 -7.31
N HIS A 85 9.94 -9.56 -8.26
CA HIS A 85 11.35 -9.94 -8.21
C HIS A 85 12.05 -9.37 -6.97
N TYR A 86 11.78 -8.10 -6.63
CA TYR A 86 12.34 -7.49 -5.43
C TYR A 86 11.86 -8.19 -4.15
N ILE A 87 10.55 -8.46 -4.03
CA ILE A 87 9.97 -9.14 -2.86
C ILE A 87 10.58 -10.53 -2.68
N MET A 88 10.73 -11.30 -3.77
CA MET A 88 11.35 -12.63 -3.72
C MET A 88 12.84 -12.54 -3.34
N SER A 89 13.56 -11.59 -3.92
CA SER A 89 14.98 -11.36 -3.59
C SER A 89 15.17 -11.00 -2.12
N SER A 90 14.34 -10.11 -1.58
CA SER A 90 14.33 -9.74 -0.16
C SER A 90 13.96 -10.91 0.74
N THR A 91 13.08 -11.80 0.28
CA THR A 91 12.72 -13.03 1.01
C THR A 91 13.91 -13.97 1.13
N PHE A 92 14.67 -14.18 0.05
CA PHE A 92 15.91 -14.96 0.10
C PHE A 92 16.96 -14.29 0.98
N TRP A 93 17.14 -12.97 0.82
CA TRP A 93 18.06 -12.20 1.67
C TRP A 93 17.78 -12.41 3.17
N TRP A 94 16.51 -12.32 3.58
CA TRP A 94 16.11 -12.55 4.97
C TRP A 94 16.35 -13.99 5.43
N LYS A 95 15.97 -14.98 4.60
CA LYS A 95 16.14 -16.41 4.92
C LYS A 95 17.61 -16.82 5.05
N ASP A 96 18.48 -16.20 4.27
CA ASP A 96 19.93 -16.41 4.33
C ASP A 96 20.56 -15.78 5.59
N GLY A 97 19.77 -15.14 6.45
CA GLY A 97 20.26 -14.46 7.65
C GLY A 97 21.12 -13.24 7.36
N LYS A 98 20.94 -12.62 6.18
CA LYS A 98 21.68 -11.40 5.81
C LYS A 98 21.08 -10.20 6.56
N GLY A 99 21.93 -9.26 6.96
CA GLY A 99 21.57 -8.05 7.70
C GLY A 99 21.83 -8.14 9.20
N GLU A 100 22.17 -7.00 9.81
CA GLU A 100 22.32 -6.92 11.27
C GLU A 100 20.94 -6.90 11.94
N PRO A 101 20.75 -7.59 13.09
CA PRO A 101 19.51 -7.49 13.83
C PRO A 101 19.30 -6.05 14.31
N ALA A 102 18.13 -5.49 14.03
CA ALA A 102 17.81 -4.09 14.33
C ALA A 102 17.80 -3.76 15.85
N ASN A 103 17.85 -4.77 16.73
CA ASN A 103 17.82 -4.61 18.18
C ASN A 103 19.21 -4.51 18.85
N VAL A 104 20.33 -4.67 18.11
CA VAL A 104 21.68 -4.69 18.72
C VAL A 104 22.20 -3.28 19.07
N ARG A 105 21.48 -2.20 18.70
CA ARG A 105 21.86 -0.82 19.07
C ARG A 105 21.41 -0.36 20.46
N GLY A 106 20.85 -1.24 21.30
CA GLY A 106 20.18 -0.84 22.55
C GLY A 106 20.91 -1.11 23.87
N THR A 107 21.99 -1.90 23.93
CA THR A 107 22.50 -2.40 25.24
C THR A 107 24.01 -2.31 25.50
N ASP A 108 24.80 -1.65 24.66
CA ASP A 108 26.26 -1.52 24.88
C ASP A 108 26.71 -0.14 25.40
N ALA A 109 25.81 0.67 25.96
CA ALA A 109 26.13 2.00 26.52
C ALA A 109 26.23 2.04 28.06
N THR A 110 26.21 0.91 28.78
CA THR A 110 26.27 0.92 30.25
C THR A 110 27.10 -0.24 30.81
N GLN A 111 28.38 -0.30 30.48
CA GLN A 111 29.34 -1.09 31.28
C GLN A 111 30.80 -0.68 31.04
N ARG A 112 31.13 0.62 31.22
CA ARG A 112 32.52 1.08 31.40
C ARG A 112 32.62 2.26 32.37
N GLN A 113 32.14 2.09 33.60
CA GLN A 113 32.67 2.79 34.77
C GLN A 113 32.50 1.86 35.96
N GLY A 114 33.60 1.29 36.44
CA GLY A 114 33.58 0.36 37.57
C GLY A 114 34.78 -0.58 37.66
N LYS A 115 36.00 -0.06 37.54
CA LYS A 115 37.15 -0.50 38.36
C LYS A 115 38.33 0.43 38.20
#